data_AF-A0A955Q6W6-F1
#
_entry.id   AF-A0A955Q6W6-F1
#
_cell.length_a   1.000
_cell.length_b   1.000
_cell.length_c   1.000
_cell.angle_alpha   90.00
_cell.angle_beta   90.00
_cell.angle_gamma   90.00
#
_symmetry.space_group_name_H-M   'P 1'
#
loop_
_entity.id
_entity.type
_entity.pdbx_description
1 polymer ?
#
loop_
_entity_poly.entity_id
_entity_poly.type
_entity_poly.pdbx_seq_one_letter_code
_entity_poly.pdbx_strand_id
1 'polypeptide(L)'
;SEAKFVSSRGYRTQAKKSAKQLEETVARLGRAIDPNHKRIDRDIWLNRIGDFMIEGMEPFDSALMNGWDLHKWSDEVRQDKIPIQLAGFSHVFVHDNDEYVDSGDATPLKGMPHCVQQVFDKAKVAGAFRSFANKDNRSEEQLQAEGCTWNDALVSTGTGSKTQVEATNTETNATSVIQAHTPGSESVERRVEKKPT
;
A
#
# COMPACT_ATOMS: atom_id res chain seq x y z
N SER A 1 -6.14 6.35 -7.99
CA SER A 1 -7.11 5.70 -8.89
C SER A 1 -7.06 6.43 -10.23
N GLU A 2 -7.17 5.70 -11.34
CA GLU A 2 -7.27 6.22 -12.70
C GLU A 2 -8.59 5.71 -13.30
N ALA A 3 -9.31 6.54 -14.04
CA ALA A 3 -10.58 6.14 -14.65
C ALA A 3 -10.73 6.65 -16.08
N LYS A 4 -11.40 5.87 -16.93
CA LYS A 4 -11.76 6.26 -18.30
C LYS A 4 -13.20 5.92 -18.62
N PHE A 5 -13.85 6.79 -19.37
CA PHE A 5 -15.18 6.58 -19.95
C PHE A 5 -15.04 6.63 -21.48
N VAL A 6 -15.30 5.51 -22.16
CA VAL A 6 -14.92 5.32 -23.57
C VAL A 6 -15.99 4.56 -24.35
N SER A 7 -15.94 4.65 -25.68
CA SER A 7 -16.73 3.79 -26.55
C SER A 7 -16.18 2.36 -26.60
N SER A 8 -17.02 1.38 -26.95
CA SER A 8 -16.58 0.00 -27.19
C SER A 8 -15.56 -0.05 -28.31
N ARG A 9 -15.71 0.79 -29.34
CA ARG A 9 -14.68 0.95 -30.36
C ARG A 9 -13.39 1.50 -29.76
N GLY A 10 -12.35 0.68 -29.76
CA GLY A 10 -11.00 1.07 -29.31
C GLY A 10 -10.78 1.10 -27.80
N TYR A 11 -11.71 0.56 -26.99
CA TYR A 11 -11.57 0.55 -25.51
C TYR A 11 -10.25 -0.11 -25.06
N ARG A 12 -9.79 -1.18 -25.73
CA ARG A 12 -8.54 -1.88 -25.37
C ARG A 12 -7.32 -0.97 -25.42
N THR A 13 -7.26 -0.05 -26.39
CA THR A 13 -6.17 0.93 -26.50
C THR A 13 -6.23 1.92 -25.33
N GLN A 14 -7.43 2.38 -24.97
CA GLN A 14 -7.62 3.28 -23.84
C GLN A 14 -7.33 2.60 -22.50
N ALA A 15 -7.70 1.33 -22.35
CA ALA A 15 -7.40 0.49 -21.19
C ALA A 15 -5.90 0.33 -21.00
N LYS A 16 -5.15 -0.05 -22.04
CA LYS A 16 -3.67 -0.10 -22.01
C LYS A 16 -3.05 1.25 -21.62
N LYS A 17 -3.57 2.36 -22.18
CA LYS A 17 -3.11 3.70 -21.82
C LYS A 17 -3.39 4.02 -20.36
N SER A 18 -4.59 3.70 -19.86
CA SER A 18 -4.97 3.92 -18.45
C SER A 18 -4.09 3.10 -17.49
N ALA A 19 -3.85 1.83 -17.81
CA ALA A 19 -2.96 0.96 -17.04
C ALA A 19 -1.54 1.55 -16.95
N LYS A 20 -1.00 2.02 -18.07
CA LYS A 20 0.32 2.66 -18.10
C LYS A 20 0.36 3.96 -17.28
N GLN A 21 -0.67 4.80 -17.38
CA GLN A 21 -0.79 6.02 -16.58
C GLN A 21 -0.84 5.71 -15.07
N LEU A 22 -1.58 4.67 -14.68
CA LEU A 22 -1.61 4.20 -13.30
C LEU A 22 -0.24 3.67 -12.85
N GLU A 23 0.40 2.82 -13.65
CA GLU A 23 1.74 2.30 -13.38
C GLU A 23 2.76 3.42 -13.16
N GLU A 24 2.83 4.39 -14.07
CA GLU A 24 3.74 5.54 -13.97
C GLU A 24 3.46 6.38 -12.71
N THR A 25 2.18 6.57 -12.38
CA THR A 25 1.74 7.33 -11.21
C THR A 25 2.11 6.62 -9.91
N VAL A 26 1.75 5.34 -9.78
CA VAL A 26 2.03 4.54 -8.58
C VAL A 26 3.54 4.33 -8.42
N ALA A 27 4.29 4.08 -9.49
CA ALA A 27 5.74 3.96 -9.40
C ALA A 27 6.39 5.29 -8.95
N ARG A 28 5.89 6.44 -9.43
CA ARG A 28 6.39 7.76 -9.00
C ARG A 28 6.09 8.02 -7.53
N LEU A 29 4.85 7.76 -7.10
CA LEU A 29 4.43 7.97 -5.72
C LEU A 29 5.14 6.98 -4.78
N GLY A 30 5.24 5.70 -5.15
CA GLY A 30 5.94 4.66 -4.41
C GLY A 30 7.40 5.04 -4.15
N ARG A 31 8.13 5.53 -5.16
CA ARG A 31 9.50 6.05 -4.96
C ARG A 31 9.56 7.28 -4.07
N ALA A 32 8.52 8.10 -4.04
CA ALA A 32 8.47 9.30 -3.21
C ALA A 32 8.22 8.99 -1.74
N ILE A 33 7.49 7.90 -1.45
CA ILE A 33 7.15 7.43 -0.10
C ILE A 33 7.96 6.20 0.34
N ASP A 34 8.96 5.76 -0.44
CA ASP A 34 9.87 4.67 -0.06
C ASP A 34 10.83 5.14 1.06
N PRO A 35 10.80 4.51 2.26
CA PRO A 35 11.64 4.90 3.40
C PRO A 35 13.12 4.55 3.20
N ASN A 36 13.40 3.55 2.35
CA ASN A 36 14.75 3.06 2.10
C ASN A 36 15.45 3.89 1.04
N HIS A 37 14.69 4.55 0.16
CA HIS A 37 15.19 5.58 -0.74
C HIS A 37 15.14 6.94 -0.04
N LYS A 38 16.28 7.42 0.46
CA LYS A 38 16.45 8.82 0.89
C LYS A 38 16.39 9.76 -0.32
N ARG A 39 15.21 9.93 -0.93
CA ARG A 39 14.98 11.03 -1.85
C ARG A 39 14.98 12.33 -1.05
N ILE A 40 15.65 13.35 -1.59
CA ILE A 40 15.77 14.69 -0.97
C ILE A 40 14.41 15.37 -0.76
N ASP A 41 13.39 14.98 -1.52
CA ASP A 41 12.05 15.57 -1.50
C ASP A 41 10.99 14.72 -0.79
N ARG A 42 11.34 13.64 -0.06
CA ARG A 42 10.36 12.82 0.69
C ARG A 42 9.47 13.68 1.60
N ASP A 43 10.08 14.58 2.38
CA ASP A 43 9.35 15.46 3.30
C ASP A 43 8.39 16.40 2.55
N ILE A 44 8.74 16.81 1.33
CA ILE A 44 7.86 17.61 0.46
C ILE A 44 6.65 16.78 0.04
N TRP A 45 6.84 15.51 -0.28
CA TRP A 45 5.74 14.60 -0.62
C TRP A 45 4.82 14.32 0.57
N LEU A 46 5.39 14.04 1.75
CA LEU A 46 4.60 13.85 2.98
C LEU A 46 3.78 15.09 3.32
N ASN A 47 4.35 16.29 3.15
CA ASN A 47 3.60 17.55 3.29
C ASN A 47 2.41 17.65 2.34
N ARG A 48 2.61 17.35 1.06
CA ARG A 48 1.52 17.38 0.06
C ARG A 48 0.43 16.35 0.35
N ILE A 49 0.81 15.15 0.81
CA ILE A 49 -0.16 14.13 1.21
C ILE A 49 -0.95 14.62 2.44
N GLY A 50 -0.26 15.21 3.41
CA GLY A 50 -0.90 15.84 4.56
C GLY A 50 -1.89 16.95 4.16
N ASP A 51 -1.54 17.80 3.19
CA ASP A 51 -2.45 18.83 2.67
C ASP A 51 -3.71 18.19 2.05
N PHE A 52 -3.54 17.14 1.24
CA PHE A 52 -4.68 16.44 0.62
C PHE A 52 -5.63 15.79 1.62
N MET A 53 -5.14 15.36 2.79
CA MET A 53 -6.04 14.82 3.82
C MET A 53 -7.02 15.88 4.32
N ILE A 54 -6.59 17.14 4.43
CA ILE A 54 -7.45 18.23 4.88
C ILE A 54 -8.45 18.63 3.79
N GLU A 55 -7.99 18.68 2.55
CA GLU A 55 -8.79 19.19 1.43
C GLU A 55 -9.74 18.16 0.80
N GLY A 56 -9.42 16.87 0.89
CA GLY A 56 -9.99 15.84 0.01
C GLY A 56 -10.80 14.72 0.68
N MET A 57 -10.96 14.72 2.01
CA MET A 57 -11.53 13.57 2.74
C MET A 57 -12.95 13.79 3.29
N GLU A 58 -13.77 14.65 2.68
CA GLU A 58 -15.17 14.78 3.08
C GLU A 58 -16.09 13.73 2.40
N PRO A 59 -17.05 13.12 3.13
CA PRO A 59 -17.30 13.27 4.57
C PRO A 59 -16.32 12.47 5.43
N PHE A 60 -15.84 13.08 6.52
CA PHE A 60 -14.94 12.46 7.50
C PHE A 60 -15.66 12.22 8.83
N ASP A 61 -15.52 11.02 9.40
CA ASP A 61 -16.04 10.67 10.73
C ASP A 61 -14.88 10.28 11.65
N SER A 62 -14.57 11.14 12.63
CA SER A 62 -13.50 10.91 13.59
C SER A 62 -13.77 9.71 14.50
N ALA A 63 -15.04 9.33 14.71
CA ALA A 63 -15.39 8.16 15.52
C ALA A 63 -14.93 6.84 14.86
N LEU A 64 -14.85 6.81 13.53
CA LEU A 64 -14.35 5.66 12.76
C LEU A 64 -12.82 5.64 12.66
N MET A 65 -12.15 6.72 13.06
CA MET A 65 -10.72 6.97 12.83
C MET A 65 -9.95 7.18 14.14
N ASN A 66 -10.17 6.28 15.12
CA ASN A 66 -9.51 6.31 16.44
C ASN A 66 -9.70 7.63 17.22
N GLY A 67 -10.76 8.39 16.92
CA GLY A 67 -11.04 9.69 17.52
C GLY A 67 -10.13 10.83 17.03
N TRP A 68 -9.35 10.62 15.97
CA TRP A 68 -8.49 11.66 15.40
C TRP A 68 -9.27 12.47 14.37
N ASP A 69 -9.07 13.79 14.38
CA ASP A 69 -9.54 14.65 13.30
C ASP A 69 -8.56 14.63 12.11
N LEU A 70 -8.97 15.24 10.98
CA LEU A 70 -8.15 15.31 9.78
C LEU A 70 -6.82 16.06 10.01
N HIS A 71 -6.82 17.07 10.88
CA HIS A 71 -5.61 17.84 11.21
C HIS A 71 -4.56 16.97 11.89
N LYS A 72 -4.96 16.20 12.90
CA LYS A 72 -4.07 15.27 13.58
C LYS A 72 -3.54 14.18 12.63
N TRP A 73 -4.39 13.64 11.76
CA TRP A 73 -3.94 12.69 10.74
C TRP A 73 -2.93 13.31 9.77
N SER A 74 -3.19 14.54 9.30
CA SER A 74 -2.27 15.29 8.43
C SER A 74 -0.91 15.48 9.10
N ASP A 75 -0.88 15.88 10.37
CA ASP A 75 0.34 16.08 11.13
C ASP A 75 1.15 14.78 11.30
N GLU A 76 0.48 13.66 11.55
CA GLU A 76 1.13 12.35 11.72
C GLU A 76 1.68 11.81 10.39
N VAL A 77 1.01 12.07 9.25
CA VAL A 77 1.58 11.80 7.91
C VAL A 77 2.84 12.63 7.69
N ARG A 78 2.80 13.94 7.96
CA ARG A 78 3.94 14.85 7.74
C ARG A 78 5.17 14.44 8.54
N GLN A 79 4.95 13.89 9.73
CA GLN A 79 6.00 13.45 10.65
C GLN A 79 6.45 12.01 10.38
N ASP A 80 5.93 11.34 9.34
CA ASP A 80 6.24 9.95 8.97
C ASP A 80 5.98 8.96 10.13
N LYS A 81 5.00 9.26 10.98
CA LYS A 81 4.67 8.46 12.18
C LYS A 81 3.66 7.36 11.91
N ILE A 82 3.03 7.39 10.74
CA ILE A 82 2.01 6.42 10.33
C ILE A 82 2.41 5.77 9.00
N PRO A 83 2.25 4.44 8.89
CA PRO A 83 2.55 3.73 7.65
C PRO A 83 1.53 4.11 6.56
N ILE A 84 2.04 4.40 5.37
CA ILE A 84 1.26 4.64 4.17
C ILE A 84 1.32 3.37 3.31
N GLN A 85 0.14 2.83 3.00
CA GLN A 85 -0.01 1.74 2.04
C GLN A 85 -0.48 2.30 0.70
N LEU A 86 0.17 1.90 -0.38
CA LEU A 86 -0.13 2.37 -1.73
C LEU A 86 -0.55 1.21 -2.63
N ALA A 87 -1.79 1.30 -3.10
CA ALA A 87 -2.42 0.44 -4.09
C ALA A 87 -2.95 1.27 -5.27
N GLY A 88 -3.05 0.64 -6.44
CA GLY A 88 -3.53 1.28 -7.67
C GLY A 88 -4.79 0.64 -8.23
N PHE A 89 -5.71 1.47 -8.71
CA PHE A 89 -6.93 1.00 -9.38
C PHE A 89 -7.10 1.74 -10.69
N SER A 90 -7.35 1.00 -11.78
CA SER A 90 -7.68 1.52 -13.10
C SER A 90 -9.06 1.01 -13.49
N HIS A 91 -10.01 1.93 -13.66
CA HIS A 91 -11.36 1.59 -14.09
C HIS A 91 -11.60 2.06 -15.52
N VAL A 92 -12.09 1.17 -16.38
CA VAL A 92 -12.45 1.50 -17.76
C VAL A 92 -13.93 1.21 -17.95
N PHE A 93 -14.72 2.26 -18.06
CA PHE A 93 -16.15 2.19 -18.25
C PHE A 93 -16.46 2.37 -19.75
N VAL A 94 -17.12 1.37 -20.33
CA VAL A 94 -17.58 1.41 -21.72
C VAL A 94 -19.06 1.79 -21.76
N HIS A 95 -19.41 2.78 -22.58
CA HIS A 95 -20.76 3.39 -22.55
C HIS A 95 -21.72 2.95 -23.66
N ASP A 96 -21.21 2.27 -24.69
CA ASP A 96 -22.00 1.74 -25.80
C ASP A 96 -21.76 0.22 -25.97
N ASN A 97 -22.50 -0.39 -26.91
CA ASN A 97 -22.45 -1.83 -27.20
C ASN A 97 -22.20 -2.08 -28.70
N ASP A 98 -21.53 -1.16 -29.37
CA ASP A 98 -21.33 -1.22 -30.82
C ASP A 98 -20.36 -2.35 -31.21
N GLU A 99 -19.39 -2.66 -30.33
CA GLU A 99 -18.46 -3.77 -30.43
C GLU A 99 -18.44 -4.62 -29.14
N TYR A 100 -17.98 -5.87 -29.25
CA TYR A 100 -17.81 -6.74 -28.09
C TYR A 100 -16.75 -6.20 -27.13
N VAL A 101 -17.11 -6.13 -25.85
CA VAL A 101 -16.23 -5.73 -24.75
C VAL A 101 -15.93 -6.94 -23.89
N ASP A 102 -14.66 -7.13 -23.60
CA ASP A 102 -14.16 -8.15 -22.70
C ASP A 102 -14.08 -7.52 -21.30
N SER A 103 -15.20 -7.62 -20.58
CA SER A 103 -15.44 -6.95 -19.30
C SER A 103 -15.24 -7.89 -18.11
N GLY A 104 -14.31 -8.84 -18.20
CA GLY A 104 -14.05 -9.87 -17.17
C GLY A 104 -13.68 -9.31 -15.79
N ASP A 105 -13.15 -10.19 -14.94
CA ASP A 105 -12.76 -9.81 -13.57
C ASP A 105 -11.59 -8.82 -13.56
N ALA A 106 -11.38 -8.17 -12.41
CA ALA A 106 -10.24 -7.29 -12.22
C ALA A 106 -8.92 -8.05 -12.43
N THR A 107 -8.01 -7.46 -13.21
CA THR A 107 -6.73 -8.09 -13.56
C THR A 107 -5.56 -7.28 -13.01
N PRO A 108 -4.57 -7.91 -12.34
CA PRO A 108 -3.37 -7.23 -11.90
C PRO A 108 -2.53 -6.71 -13.08
N LEU A 109 -1.88 -5.56 -12.89
CA LEU A 109 -0.92 -5.03 -13.85
C LEU A 109 0.39 -5.81 -13.80
N LYS A 110 0.98 -6.05 -14.98
CA LYS A 110 2.25 -6.78 -15.09
C LYS A 110 3.36 -6.04 -14.34
N GLY A 111 3.98 -6.71 -13.37
CA GLY A 111 5.06 -6.13 -12.56
C GLY A 111 4.59 -5.23 -11.41
N MET A 112 3.27 -5.03 -11.26
CA MET A 112 2.67 -4.25 -10.17
C MET A 112 1.41 -4.98 -9.67
N PRO A 113 1.54 -6.08 -8.91
CA PRO A 113 0.39 -6.88 -8.46
C PRO A 113 -0.59 -6.10 -7.56
N HIS A 114 -0.09 -5.08 -6.84
CA HIS A 114 -0.87 -4.11 -6.07
C HIS A 114 -1.59 -3.05 -6.92
N CYS A 115 -1.54 -3.16 -8.24
CA CYS A 115 -2.28 -2.34 -9.16
C CYS A 115 -3.21 -3.24 -9.97
N VAL A 116 -4.51 -2.96 -9.95
CA VAL A 116 -5.50 -3.74 -10.70
C VAL A 116 -6.21 -2.87 -11.73
N GLN A 117 -6.60 -3.48 -12.86
CA GLN A 117 -7.48 -2.88 -13.85
C GLN A 117 -8.76 -3.70 -14.01
N GLN A 118 -9.90 -3.00 -13.98
CA GLN A 118 -11.21 -3.58 -14.25
C GLN A 118 -11.90 -2.84 -15.41
N VAL A 119 -12.43 -3.62 -16.35
CA VAL A 119 -13.20 -3.10 -17.48
C VAL A 119 -14.68 -3.42 -17.24
N PHE A 120 -15.52 -2.39 -17.32
CA PHE A 120 -16.96 -2.51 -17.22
C PHE A 120 -17.58 -2.26 -18.58
N ASP A 121 -18.31 -3.24 -19.12
CA ASP A 121 -19.18 -3.00 -20.28
C ASP A 121 -20.40 -2.15 -19.89
N LYS A 122 -21.19 -1.76 -20.89
CA LYS A 122 -22.39 -0.94 -20.67
C LYS A 122 -23.39 -1.60 -19.72
N ALA A 123 -23.53 -2.93 -19.75
CA ALA A 123 -24.48 -3.64 -18.92
C ALA A 123 -24.04 -3.60 -17.44
N LYS A 124 -22.76 -3.85 -17.16
CA LYS A 124 -22.16 -3.71 -15.83
C LYS A 124 -22.24 -2.27 -15.32
N VAL A 125 -21.95 -1.27 -16.16
CA VAL A 125 -22.09 0.15 -15.82
C VAL A 125 -23.53 0.48 -15.43
N ALA A 126 -24.50 0.11 -16.27
CA ALA A 126 -25.91 0.35 -15.99
C ALA A 126 -26.38 -0.38 -14.72
N GLY A 127 -25.89 -1.60 -14.48
CA GLY A 127 -26.12 -2.35 -13.25
C GLY A 127 -25.62 -1.59 -12.02
N ALA A 128 -24.36 -1.15 -12.03
CA ALA A 128 -23.74 -0.40 -10.94
C ALA A 128 -24.52 0.88 -10.61
N PHE A 129 -24.93 1.66 -11.62
CA PHE A 129 -25.75 2.87 -11.42
C PHE A 129 -27.11 2.57 -10.79
N ARG A 130 -27.78 1.48 -11.22
CA ARG A 130 -29.08 1.08 -10.63
C ARG A 130 -28.91 0.65 -9.17
N SER A 131 -27.88 -0.15 -8.86
CA SER A 131 -27.59 -0.55 -7.48
C SER A 131 -27.32 0.66 -6.59
N PHE A 132 -26.50 1.61 -7.09
CA PHE A 132 -26.23 2.87 -6.38
C PHE A 132 -27.50 3.68 -6.12
N ALA A 133 -28.36 3.85 -7.14
CA ALA A 133 -29.62 4.58 -7.00
C ALA A 133 -30.59 3.93 -6.00
N ASN A 134 -30.61 2.60 -5.95
CA ASN A 134 -31.47 1.84 -5.06
C ASN A 134 -30.97 1.76 -3.61
N LYS A 135 -29.82 2.37 -3.29
CA LYS A 135 -29.14 2.29 -1.97
C LYS A 135 -28.83 0.85 -1.53
N ASP A 136 -28.74 -0.08 -2.46
CA ASP A 136 -28.17 -1.41 -2.19
C ASP A 136 -26.66 -1.21 -2.05
N ASN A 137 -26.21 -0.94 -0.83
CA ASN A 137 -24.82 -0.60 -0.49
C ASN A 137 -23.85 -1.79 -0.57
N ARG A 138 -24.01 -2.70 -1.53
CA ARG A 138 -23.12 -3.85 -1.67
C ARG A 138 -22.79 -4.13 -3.13
N SER A 139 -21.86 -3.36 -3.69
CA SER A 139 -21.05 -3.83 -4.82
C SER A 139 -20.02 -4.82 -4.29
N GLU A 140 -20.42 -6.10 -4.16
CA GLU A 140 -19.56 -7.19 -3.70
C GLU A 140 -18.28 -7.37 -4.56
N GLU A 141 -18.34 -6.95 -5.82
CA GLU A 141 -17.19 -6.95 -6.75
C GLU A 141 -16.10 -5.93 -6.38
N GLN A 142 -16.46 -4.78 -5.76
CA GLN A 142 -15.47 -3.80 -5.31
C GLN A 142 -14.69 -4.30 -4.09
N LEU A 143 -15.37 -4.91 -3.12
CA LEU A 143 -14.75 -5.37 -1.86
C LEU A 143 -13.73 -6.50 -2.08
N GLN A 144 -13.97 -7.41 -3.03
CA GLN A 144 -13.04 -8.51 -3.30
C GLN A 144 -11.80 -8.07 -4.09
N ALA A 145 -11.98 -7.20 -5.09
CA ALA A 145 -10.85 -6.62 -5.81
C ALA A 145 -10.00 -5.72 -4.89
N GLU A 146 -10.63 -4.95 -4.00
CA GLU A 146 -9.94 -4.15 -2.99
C GLU A 146 -9.16 -5.03 -2.00
N GLY A 147 -9.77 -6.07 -1.44
CA GLY A 147 -9.13 -6.94 -0.44
C GLY A 147 -7.85 -7.63 -0.90
N CYS A 148 -7.81 -8.13 -2.15
CA CYS A 148 -6.58 -8.71 -2.72
C CYS A 148 -5.51 -7.65 -3.02
N THR A 149 -5.93 -6.46 -3.46
CA THR A 149 -5.00 -5.40 -3.87
C THR A 149 -4.25 -4.79 -2.69
N TRP A 150 -4.89 -4.68 -1.52
CA TRP A 150 -4.26 -4.11 -0.32
C TRP A 150 -3.22 -5.05 0.32
N ASN A 151 -3.36 -6.37 0.20
CA ASN A 151 -2.38 -7.32 0.73
C ASN A 151 -1.00 -7.20 0.06
N ASP A 152 -0.98 -6.77 -1.21
CA ASP A 152 0.25 -6.61 -1.99
C ASP A 152 0.76 -5.15 -2.01
N ALA A 153 0.08 -4.23 -1.32
CA ALA A 153 0.34 -2.79 -1.37
C ALA A 153 1.80 -2.44 -1.02
N LEU A 154 2.32 -1.38 -1.65
CA LEU A 154 3.62 -0.82 -1.27
C LEU A 154 3.49 -0.12 0.09
N VAL A 155 4.39 -0.43 1.03
CA VAL A 155 4.35 0.11 2.39
C VAL A 155 5.49 1.11 2.61
N SER A 156 5.17 2.28 3.17
CA SER A 156 6.14 3.36 3.41
C SER A 156 7.04 3.18 4.63
N THR A 157 6.91 2.08 5.38
CA THR A 157 7.75 1.75 6.55
C THR A 157 8.65 0.56 6.23
N GLY A 158 9.96 0.70 6.51
CA GLY A 158 10.99 -0.27 6.14
C GLY A 158 10.97 -1.61 6.90
N THR A 159 9.96 -1.88 7.71
CA THR A 159 9.80 -3.17 8.37
C THR A 159 9.13 -4.15 7.42
N GLY A 160 9.93 -4.96 6.73
CA GLY A 160 9.44 -6.19 6.12
C GLY A 160 8.66 -7.00 7.15
N SER A 161 7.49 -7.51 6.74
CA SER A 161 6.68 -8.44 7.53
C SER A 161 7.55 -9.51 8.19
N LYS A 162 7.83 -9.34 9.48
CA LYS A 162 8.03 -10.45 10.38
C LYS A 162 6.80 -10.51 11.25
N THR A 163 5.83 -11.30 10.81
CA THR A 163 4.82 -11.89 11.68
C THR A 163 5.58 -12.58 12.82
N GLN A 164 5.60 -11.95 13.99
CA GLN A 164 6.08 -12.57 15.21
C GLN A 164 4.97 -13.53 15.65
N VAL A 165 5.11 -14.81 15.28
CA VAL A 165 4.35 -15.88 15.91
C VAL A 165 4.95 -16.05 17.30
N GLU A 166 4.32 -15.45 18.29
CA GLU A 166 4.63 -15.65 19.70
C GLU A 166 4.11 -17.04 20.09
N ALA A 167 4.97 -18.04 19.94
CA ALA A 167 4.73 -19.37 20.49
C ALA A 167 4.99 -19.33 22.00
N THR A 168 3.92 -19.29 22.77
CA THR A 168 3.87 -19.61 24.19
C THR A 168 4.29 -21.07 24.38
N ASN A 169 5.44 -21.30 25.02
CA ASN A 169 5.78 -22.61 25.56
C ASN A 169 5.90 -22.50 27.07
N THR A 170 4.88 -23.04 27.74
CA THR A 170 4.84 -23.29 29.17
C THR A 170 5.47 -24.66 29.45
N GLU A 171 6.46 -24.64 30.36
CA GLU A 171 6.90 -25.70 31.27
C GLU A 171 7.31 -27.08 30.74
N THR A 172 8.55 -27.50 31.07
CA THR A 172 8.74 -28.50 32.14
C THR A 172 10.16 -28.51 32.71
N ASN A 173 10.23 -28.46 34.04
CA ASN A 173 11.40 -28.70 34.87
C ASN A 173 11.99 -30.10 34.67
N ALA A 174 13.32 -30.20 34.63
CA ALA A 174 14.05 -31.35 35.17
C ALA A 174 15.44 -30.93 35.65
N THR A 175 15.67 -31.14 36.94
CA THR A 175 16.88 -30.87 37.73
C THR A 175 17.96 -31.92 37.52
N SER A 176 19.24 -31.50 37.49
CA SER A 176 20.47 -32.17 38.01
C SER A 176 21.66 -31.88 37.07
N VAL A 177 22.93 -31.70 37.47
CA VAL A 177 23.69 -31.63 38.73
C VAL A 177 25.08 -31.07 38.32
N ILE A 178 25.58 -30.08 39.05
CA ILE A 178 26.97 -29.76 39.48
C ILE A 178 28.17 -30.18 38.58
N GLN A 179 28.98 -29.20 38.13
CA GLN A 179 30.41 -29.08 38.54
C GLN A 179 31.03 -27.72 38.19
N ALA A 180 31.61 -27.09 39.20
CA ALA A 180 32.35 -25.83 39.19
C ALA A 180 33.75 -25.99 38.58
N HIS A 181 34.34 -24.92 38.03
CA HIS A 181 35.73 -24.47 38.24
C HIS A 181 35.94 -23.05 37.67
N THR A 182 36.49 -22.16 38.48
CA THR A 182 37.02 -20.81 38.18
C THR A 182 38.49 -20.78 38.67
N PRO A 183 39.25 -19.66 38.62
CA PRO A 183 39.70 -18.75 37.54
C PRO A 183 41.26 -18.76 37.40
N GLY A 184 41.81 -17.98 36.46
CA GLY A 184 43.23 -17.55 36.46
C GLY A 184 43.61 -16.93 35.11
N SER A 185 43.73 -15.60 34.95
CA SER A 185 44.74 -14.63 35.43
C SER A 185 45.89 -14.41 34.44
N GLU A 186 46.00 -13.14 33.97
CA GLU A 186 47.23 -12.41 33.61
C GLU A 186 48.02 -12.87 32.35
N SER A 187 48.66 -12.04 31.51
CA SER A 187 49.17 -10.65 31.54
C SER A 187 49.44 -10.19 30.08
N VAL A 188 49.21 -8.93 29.66
CA VAL A 188 50.18 -7.80 29.54
C VAL A 188 51.37 -8.15 28.60
N GLU A 189 51.69 -7.48 27.46
CA GLU A 189 52.14 -6.08 27.33
C GLU A 189 52.48 -5.64 25.87
N ARG A 190 52.44 -4.30 25.64
CA ARG A 190 53.20 -3.40 24.70
C ARG A 190 53.09 -3.59 23.16
N ARG A 191 52.50 -2.65 22.40
CA ARG A 191 52.93 -1.25 22.03
C ARG A 191 54.18 -1.24 21.14
N VAL A 192 54.07 -0.73 19.90
CA VAL A 192 54.82 0.44 19.40
C VAL A 192 54.11 1.04 18.16
N GLU A 193 54.03 2.35 18.25
CA GLU A 193 53.55 3.43 17.40
C GLU A 193 54.56 3.79 16.28
N LYS A 194 54.08 4.22 15.10
CA LYS A 194 54.44 5.50 14.44
C LYS A 194 54.05 5.59 12.94
N LYS A 195 53.25 6.62 12.64
CA LYS A 195 53.11 7.37 11.37
C LYS A 195 54.44 8.04 10.94
N PRO A 196 54.51 8.84 9.85
CA PRO A 196 53.80 8.81 8.56
C PRO A 196 54.77 9.01 7.36
N THR A 197 54.28 8.95 6.12
CA THR A 197 54.61 9.93 5.06
C THR A 197 53.41 10.03 4.13
#